data_AF-A0A1B6J285-F1
#
_entry.id   AF-A0A1B6J285-F1
#
_cell.length_a   1.000
_cell.length_b   1.000
_cell.length_c   1.000
_cell.angle_alpha   90.00
_cell.angle_beta   90.00
_cell.angle_gamma   90.00
#
_symmetry.space_group_name_H-M   'P 1'
#
loop_
_entity.id
_entity.type
_entity.pdbx_description
1 polymer ?
#
loop_
_entity_poly.entity_id
_entity_poly.type
_entity_poly.pdbx_seq_one_letter_code
_entity_poly.pdbx_strand_id
1 'polypeptide(L)'
;LDPPLLSKATKPRDDCVVFLKSRAADLGLPISVFEVAPRKPVVVISWFGSQPQLPSLLLNSHMDVVPVFPEKWSHAPFSADTDSKGNIYARGSQDMKCVGIQYLEAVGRLMKANQKMK
;
A
#
# COMPACT_ATOMS: atom_id res chain seq x y z
N LEU A 1 -27.84 12.64 4.94
CA LEU A 1 -28.04 11.37 4.19
C LEU A 1 -26.83 11.21 3.29
N ASP A 2 -25.83 10.43 3.73
CA ASP A 2 -24.65 10.20 2.90
C ASP A 2 -25.04 9.37 1.68
N PRO A 3 -24.62 9.75 0.46
CA PRO A 3 -24.95 9.00 -0.73
C PRO A 3 -24.29 7.61 -0.69
N PRO A 4 -24.95 6.60 -1.29
CA PRO A 4 -24.48 5.22 -1.21
C PRO A 4 -23.09 5.09 -1.84
N LEU A 5 -22.14 4.65 -1.02
CA LEU A 5 -20.79 4.29 -1.46
C LEU A 5 -20.90 3.19 -2.53
N LEU A 6 -20.40 3.48 -3.72
CA LEU A 6 -20.31 2.55 -4.85
C LEU A 6 -19.78 1.18 -4.38
N SER A 7 -20.69 0.21 -4.32
CA SER A 7 -20.39 -1.18 -3.99
C SER A 7 -20.60 -2.04 -5.23
N LYS A 8 -19.53 -2.36 -5.97
CA LYS A 8 -19.57 -3.48 -6.92
C LYS A 8 -18.22 -4.22 -6.97
N ALA A 9 -18.29 -5.48 -6.51
CA ALA A 9 -17.64 -6.65 -7.10
C ALA A 9 -16.10 -6.78 -7.13
N THR A 10 -15.42 -6.41 -6.05
CA THR A 10 -14.34 -7.13 -5.35
C THR A 10 -14.21 -6.42 -4.00
N LYS A 11 -13.83 -7.11 -2.92
CA LYS A 11 -13.61 -6.41 -1.64
C LYS A 11 -12.28 -5.67 -1.77
N PRO A 12 -12.23 -4.33 -1.79
CA PRO A 12 -11.00 -3.61 -2.17
C PRO A 12 -9.79 -3.94 -1.28
N ARG A 13 -10.03 -4.40 -0.04
CA ARG A 13 -9.00 -4.82 0.89
C ARG A 13 -8.35 -6.16 0.51
N ASP A 14 -9.10 -7.08 -0.08
CA ASP A 14 -8.57 -8.40 -0.50
C ASP A 14 -7.63 -8.23 -1.69
N ASP A 15 -7.98 -7.38 -2.66
CA ASP A 15 -7.13 -7.04 -3.81
C ASP A 15 -5.84 -6.35 -3.36
N CYS A 16 -5.91 -5.47 -2.34
CA CYS A 16 -4.71 -4.87 -1.74
C CYS A 16 -3.80 -5.91 -1.08
N VAL A 17 -4.36 -6.91 -0.38
CA VAL A 17 -3.57 -8.01 0.21
C VAL A 17 -2.90 -8.84 -0.89
N VAL A 18 -3.61 -9.14 -1.97
CA VAL A 18 -3.04 -9.86 -3.13
C VAL A 18 -1.89 -9.06 -3.76
N PHE A 19 -2.07 -7.76 -3.96
CA PHE A 19 -1.02 -6.88 -4.47
C PHE A 19 0.23 -6.90 -3.56
N LEU A 20 0.05 -6.74 -2.25
CA LEU A 20 1.16 -6.74 -1.29
C LEU A 20 1.86 -8.10 -1.20
N LYS A 21 1.13 -9.22 -1.33
CA LYS A 21 1.71 -10.56 -1.44
C LYS A 21 2.60 -10.69 -2.68
N SER A 22 2.14 -10.20 -3.83
CA SER A 22 2.95 -10.19 -5.06
C SER A 22 4.20 -9.34 -4.89
N ARG A 23 4.11 -8.14 -4.31
CA ARG A 23 5.29 -7.29 -4.07
C ARG A 23 6.29 -7.91 -3.11
N ALA A 24 5.82 -8.57 -2.05
CA ALA A 24 6.69 -9.29 -1.12
C ALA A 24 7.41 -10.46 -1.82
N ALA A 25 6.70 -11.21 -2.66
CA ALA A 25 7.27 -12.30 -3.45
C ALA A 25 8.36 -11.80 -4.44
N ASP A 26 8.11 -10.70 -5.15
CA ASP A 26 9.08 -10.08 -6.07
C ASP A 26 10.38 -9.67 -5.36
N LEU A 27 10.28 -9.30 -4.08
CA LEU A 27 11.42 -8.92 -3.23
C LEU A 27 12.04 -10.11 -2.47
N GLY A 28 11.42 -11.30 -2.52
CA GLY A 28 11.83 -12.45 -1.71
C GLY A 28 11.66 -12.23 -0.20
N LEU A 29 10.73 -11.37 0.21
CA LEU A 29 10.49 -11.01 1.61
C LEU A 29 9.35 -11.86 2.22
N PRO A 30 9.55 -12.42 3.43
CA PRO A 30 8.47 -13.03 4.21
C PRO A 30 7.31 -12.07 4.44
N ILE A 31 6.09 -12.61 4.34
CA ILE A 31 4.85 -11.87 4.54
C ILE A 31 3.89 -12.64 5.44
N SER A 32 3.28 -11.93 6.38
CA SER A 32 2.22 -12.43 7.27
C SER A 32 0.97 -11.56 7.12
N VAL A 33 -0.20 -12.19 7.11
CA VAL A 33 -1.50 -11.50 7.08
C VAL A 33 -2.28 -11.89 8.32
N PHE A 34 -2.65 -10.91 9.12
CA PHE A 34 -3.41 -11.09 10.36
C PHE A 34 -4.81 -10.49 10.19
N GLU A 35 -5.86 -11.27 10.45
CA GLU A 35 -7.22 -10.73 10.51
C GLU A 35 -7.54 -10.30 11.94
N VAL A 36 -7.44 -9.00 12.22
CA VAL A 36 -7.65 -8.46 13.59
C VAL A 36 -9.13 -8.23 13.92
N ALA A 37 -9.98 -8.17 12.89
CA ALA A 37 -11.43 -8.12 12.96
C ALA A 37 -12.00 -8.52 11.59
N PRO A 38 -13.30 -8.89 11.49
CA PRO A 38 -13.89 -9.33 10.23
C PRO A 38 -13.63 -8.35 9.07
N ARG A 39 -12.93 -8.81 8.03
CA ARG A 39 -12.55 -8.05 6.82
C ARG A 39 -11.63 -6.85 7.09
N LYS A 40 -10.85 -6.89 8.18
CA LYS A 40 -9.82 -5.89 8.51
C LYS A 40 -8.45 -6.58 8.60
N PRO A 41 -7.83 -6.94 7.46
CA PRO A 41 -6.51 -7.54 7.45
C PRO A 41 -5.44 -6.50 7.79
N VAL A 42 -4.41 -6.95 8.52
CA VAL A 42 -3.12 -6.27 8.70
C VAL A 42 -2.06 -7.09 7.98
N VAL A 43 -1.28 -6.45 7.12
CA VAL A 43 -0.21 -7.09 6.35
C VAL A 43 1.14 -6.65 6.91
N VAL A 44 2.00 -7.62 7.21
CA VAL A 44 3.36 -7.38 7.69
C VAL A 44 4.35 -8.04 6.72
N ILE A 45 5.19 -7.25 6.08
CA ILE A 45 6.30 -7.71 5.22
C ILE A 45 7.60 -7.44 5.96
N SER A 46 8.44 -8.44 6.13
CA SER A 46 9.61 -8.38 7.01
C SER A 46 10.91 -8.51 6.24
N TRP A 47 11.79 -7.52 6.37
CA TRP A 47 13.20 -7.63 5.97
C TRP A 47 14.07 -7.83 7.21
N PHE A 48 14.52 -9.07 7.43
CA PHE A 48 15.30 -9.41 8.60
C PHE A 48 16.73 -8.84 8.53
N GLY A 49 17.12 -8.13 9.58
CA GLY A 49 18.49 -7.67 9.79
C GLY A 49 19.43 -8.79 10.22
N SER A 50 20.73 -8.48 10.26
CA SER A 50 21.78 -9.39 10.70
C SER A 50 21.82 -9.67 12.22
N GLN A 51 21.20 -8.81 13.01
CA GLN A 51 21.21 -8.78 14.48
C GLN A 51 19.76 -8.80 15.00
N PRO A 52 19.10 -9.97 15.02
CA PRO A 52 17.69 -10.10 15.37
C PRO A 52 17.34 -9.70 16.81
N GLN A 53 18.34 -9.50 17.68
CA GLN A 53 18.18 -9.01 19.04
C GLN A 53 17.94 -7.49 19.12
N LEU A 54 18.21 -6.73 18.07
CA LEU A 54 17.96 -5.29 18.04
C LEU A 54 16.46 -5.00 17.85
N PRO A 55 15.96 -3.86 18.37
CA PRO A 55 14.60 -3.42 18.09
C PRO A 55 14.35 -3.22 16.59
N SER A 56 13.17 -3.62 16.12
CA SER A 56 12.74 -3.43 14.73
C SER A 56 12.37 -1.97 14.42
N LEU A 57 12.61 -1.55 13.18
CA LEU A 57 12.03 -0.32 12.62
C LEU A 57 10.68 -0.66 11.96
N LEU A 58 9.61 0.02 12.36
CA LEU A 58 8.28 -0.15 11.75
C LEU A 58 7.99 0.99 10.78
N LEU A 59 7.73 0.61 9.52
CA LEU A 59 7.29 1.52 8.47
C LEU A 59 5.80 1.29 8.21
N ASN A 60 4.95 1.99 8.97
CA ASN A 60 3.50 1.78 8.93
C ASN A 60 2.81 2.63 7.85
N SER A 61 1.82 2.04 7.19
CA SER A 61 0.89 2.72 6.29
C SER A 61 -0.49 2.08 6.33
N HIS A 62 -1.52 2.78 5.85
CA HIS A 62 -2.86 2.24 5.65
C HIS A 62 -3.19 2.14 4.16
N MET A 63 -4.07 1.19 3.80
CA MET A 63 -4.40 0.86 2.41
C MET A 63 -5.82 1.27 2.00
N ASP A 64 -6.69 1.56 2.99
CA ASP A 64 -8.00 2.12 2.72
C ASP A 64 -7.93 3.60 2.39
N VAL A 65 -8.99 4.09 1.78
CA VAL A 65 -9.10 5.46 1.34
C VAL A 65 -10.51 5.94 1.62
N VAL A 66 -10.65 7.23 1.91
CA VAL A 66 -11.97 7.82 2.14
C VAL A 66 -12.79 7.85 0.84
N PRO A 67 -14.13 7.98 0.95
CA PRO A 67 -15.02 8.13 -0.20
C PRO A 67 -14.70 9.31 -1.14
N VAL A 68 -15.39 9.34 -2.28
CA VAL A 68 -15.28 10.39 -3.30
C VAL A 68 -16.66 10.81 -3.78
N PHE A 69 -16.77 12.05 -4.25
CA PHE A 69 -17.88 12.55 -5.06
C PHE A 69 -17.39 12.64 -6.51
N PRO A 70 -17.54 11.60 -7.36
CA PRO A 70 -16.87 11.52 -8.66
C PRO A 70 -17.09 12.74 -9.55
N GLU A 71 -18.28 13.35 -9.50
CA GLU A 71 -18.67 14.54 -10.25
C GLU A 71 -17.87 15.81 -9.90
N LYS A 72 -17.16 15.81 -8.76
CA LYS A 72 -16.30 16.92 -8.33
C LYS A 72 -14.83 16.72 -8.69
N TRP A 73 -14.48 15.62 -9.35
CA TRP A 73 -13.12 15.35 -9.75
C TRP A 73 -12.88 15.76 -11.21
N SER A 74 -11.72 16.36 -11.47
CA SER A 74 -11.26 16.67 -12.82
C SER A 74 -10.76 15.43 -13.59
N HIS A 75 -10.40 14.36 -12.87
CA HIS A 75 -9.97 13.07 -13.39
C HIS A 75 -10.69 11.95 -12.65
N ALA A 76 -10.87 10.78 -13.27
CA ALA A 76 -11.51 9.66 -12.59
C ALA A 76 -10.72 9.27 -11.32
N PRO A 77 -11.33 9.27 -10.11
CA PRO A 77 -10.60 9.23 -8.84
C PRO A 77 -9.78 7.95 -8.58
N PHE A 78 -10.07 6.86 -9.28
CA PHE A 78 -9.37 5.58 -9.11
C PHE A 78 -8.61 5.14 -10.37
N SER A 79 -8.40 6.04 -11.34
CA SER A 79 -7.65 5.77 -12.58
C SER A 79 -6.14 5.88 -12.43
N ALA A 80 -5.68 6.73 -11.50
CA ALA A 80 -4.29 7.19 -11.43
C ALA A 80 -3.80 7.90 -12.71
N ASP A 81 -4.71 8.63 -13.38
CA ASP A 81 -4.38 9.47 -14.54
C ASP A 81 -3.25 10.45 -14.21
N THR A 82 -2.35 10.64 -15.18
CA THR A 82 -1.25 11.61 -15.11
C THR A 82 -1.49 12.71 -16.13
N ASP A 83 -1.38 13.97 -15.71
CA ASP A 83 -1.50 15.11 -16.62
C ASP A 83 -0.19 15.42 -17.39
N SER A 84 -0.25 16.38 -18.30
CA SER A 84 0.92 16.83 -19.08
C SER A 84 2.02 17.49 -18.25
N LYS A 85 1.76 17.81 -16.97
CA LYS A 85 2.73 18.36 -16.01
C LYS A 85 3.32 17.28 -15.10
N GLY A 86 2.89 16.03 -15.24
CA GLY A 86 3.35 14.90 -14.42
C GLY A 86 2.62 14.75 -13.08
N ASN A 87 1.50 15.46 -12.85
CA ASN A 87 0.70 15.29 -11.65
C ASN A 87 -0.14 14.02 -11.75
N ILE A 88 -0.13 13.18 -10.71
CA ILE A 88 -0.94 11.96 -10.63
C ILE A 88 -2.23 12.27 -9.85
N TYR A 89 -3.38 12.02 -10.46
CA TYR A 89 -4.70 12.23 -9.86
C TYR A 89 -5.30 10.90 -9.43
N ALA A 90 -5.31 10.65 -8.11
CA ALA A 90 -6.00 9.50 -7.53
C ALA A 90 -6.42 9.76 -6.09
N ARG A 91 -7.57 9.21 -5.69
CA ARG A 91 -7.91 9.01 -4.29
C ARG A 91 -6.90 8.03 -3.67
N GLY A 92 -6.13 8.53 -2.71
CA GLY A 92 -5.06 7.79 -2.06
C GLY A 92 -3.66 8.18 -2.50
N SER A 93 -3.52 9.03 -3.54
CA SER A 93 -2.22 9.50 -4.05
C SER A 93 -1.39 10.25 -3.00
N GLN A 94 -2.03 11.01 -2.09
CA GLN A 94 -1.38 11.67 -0.95
C GLN A 94 -1.60 10.92 0.37
N ASP A 95 -2.82 10.42 0.61
CA ASP A 95 -3.20 9.76 1.87
C ASP A 95 -3.69 8.32 1.64
N MET A 96 -2.84 7.31 1.87
CA MET A 96 -1.39 7.42 2.03
C MET A 96 -0.63 6.38 1.19
N LYS A 97 -1.21 6.00 0.04
CA LYS A 97 -0.63 4.96 -0.82
C LYS A 97 0.75 5.34 -1.33
N CYS A 98 1.03 6.63 -1.52
CA CYS A 98 2.38 7.09 -1.86
C CYS A 98 3.43 6.64 -0.84
N VAL A 99 3.17 6.81 0.46
CA VAL A 99 4.09 6.43 1.53
C VAL A 99 4.29 4.92 1.57
N GLY A 100 3.20 4.14 1.46
CA GLY A 100 3.29 2.68 1.41
C GLY A 100 4.15 2.15 0.25
N ILE A 101 3.98 2.72 -0.95
CA ILE A 101 4.80 2.37 -2.12
C ILE A 101 6.25 2.86 -1.98
N GLN A 102 6.48 4.07 -1.43
CA GLN A 102 7.82 4.58 -1.19
C GLN A 102 8.63 3.66 -0.26
N TYR A 103 8.01 3.08 0.77
CA TYR A 103 8.68 2.10 1.64
C TYR A 103 9.10 0.84 0.89
N LEU A 104 8.19 0.25 0.10
CA LEU A 104 8.49 -0.96 -0.68
C LEU A 104 9.62 -0.71 -1.70
N GLU A 105 9.57 0.41 -2.42
CA GLU A 105 10.58 0.77 -3.41
C GLU A 105 11.93 1.10 -2.76
N ALA A 106 11.94 1.81 -1.62
CA ALA A 106 13.16 2.10 -0.89
C ALA A 106 13.85 0.82 -0.40
N VAL A 107 13.08 -0.10 0.22
CA VAL A 107 13.59 -1.42 0.64
C VAL A 107 14.13 -2.19 -0.57
N GLY A 108 13.35 -2.28 -1.66
CA GLY A 108 13.77 -2.99 -2.86
C GLY A 108 15.06 -2.44 -3.47
N ARG A 109 15.24 -1.10 -3.48
CA ARG A 109 16.47 -0.45 -3.96
C ARG A 109 17.67 -0.73 -3.04
N LEU A 110 17.48 -0.71 -1.72
CA LEU A 110 18.54 -1.04 -0.76
C LEU A 110 18.99 -2.50 -0.91
N MET A 111 18.05 -3.44 -1.06
CA MET A 111 18.35 -4.84 -1.29
C MET A 111 19.10 -5.06 -2.61
N LYS A 112 18.66 -4.43 -3.71
CA LYS A 112 19.37 -4.46 -5.01
C LYS A 112 20.78 -3.88 -4.93
N ALA A 113 20.99 -2.89 -4.07
CA ALA A 113 22.31 -2.32 -3.78
C ALA A 113 23.13 -3.12 -2.77
N ASN A 114 22.72 -4.36 -2.44
CA ASN A 114 23.35 -5.26 -1.47
C ASN A 114 23.54 -4.65 -0.08
N GLN A 115 22.72 -3.66 0.29
CA GLN A 115 22.69 -3.16 1.67
C GLN A 115 22.10 -4.23 2.58
N LYS A 116 22.59 -4.30 3.81
CA LYS A 116 22.07 -5.18 4.85
C LYS A 116 21.53 -4.35 5.99
N MET A 117 20.31 -4.64 6.41
CA MET A 117 19.80 -4.13 7.67
C MET A 117 20.62 -4.74 8.81
N LYS A 118 20.97 -3.91 9.79
CA LYS A 118 21.66 -4.38 10.98
C LYS A 118 20.74 -5.25 11.78
#